data_AF-A0A816KRK7-F1
#
_entry.id   AF-A0A816KRK7-F1
#
_cell.length_a   1.000
_cell.length_b   1.000
_cell.length_c   1.000
_cell.angle_alpha   90.00
_cell.angle_beta   90.00
_cell.angle_gamma   90.00
#
_symmetry.space_group_name_H-M   'P 1'
#
loop_
_entity.id
_entity.type
_entity.pdbx_description
1 polymer ?
#
loop_
_entity_poly.entity_id
_entity_poly.type
_entity_poly.pdbx_seq_one_letter_code
_entity_poly.pdbx_strand_id
1 'polypeptide(L)'
;MNLSAWIDVQGLIGEIPLIVTQAPEGWALPSATSICLSVANIAPIIIVLLRWRQGNRFSEIPYIYLIIVVGLLSCCVLAFTWQRTIFLFGRERSVWFFGSFMTLAMLDCSSSLVFFDYMKRFRDHYLTAVFLGEALTGIIPMFLLLAQGVGGEATCVLTINGTSLEPFYSEPRFSVKIYTLLLGCIIVASLISFILLRWTNIIALADAVQPVIHQTEELATDTDPNENRLMVSVIEPPESKSRPQMTRRVFIFLLLINTINSTILFGGLPSLSTYALLPYGQKAFYYSSLLTPATYSVALLINLRWETITIRATVIGSAIGLMLSIFIVIIATQSPCPWWSDTTHGAIIIVISWFLVTLIIAFLRITIGHRIKLEWKGDQGMFYFGASVQLGIEFQAINHLMHIAPSNLIDTINRLNNDDTVDGIILQLPLPLHLVDKTEKFIDAIRSDKDVDDHTTSNYNSYRQTSIPPITIPVVAAVREILLEINEPLQGKDIVTIGRSKYIGTPLALMLSQSTTDSKSSLISGATVTICHGDTHLNNLTWYCKNSDIVISTVGRAKVVQHRMIKEGVVVIDVEVELVARWITPVSGGVGRITVACLVPNLLELA
;
A
#
# COMPACT_ATOMS: atom_id res chain seq x y z
N MET A 1 5.22 -5.81 -26.74
CA MET A 1 5.57 -4.43 -26.36
C MET A 1 4.64 -3.87 -25.27
N ASN A 2 3.35 -3.62 -25.50
CA ASN A 2 2.50 -3.00 -24.46
C ASN A 2 2.15 -3.91 -23.27
N LEU A 3 2.36 -5.22 -23.38
CA LEU A 3 2.19 -6.14 -22.26
C LEU A 3 3.17 -5.87 -21.09
N SER A 4 4.30 -5.21 -21.36
CA SER A 4 5.26 -4.83 -20.32
C SER A 4 5.00 -3.43 -19.76
N ALA A 5 3.97 -2.72 -20.19
CA ALA A 5 3.61 -1.45 -19.58
C ALA A 5 2.73 -1.73 -18.35
N TRP A 6 3.12 -1.25 -17.18
CA TRP A 6 2.37 -1.35 -15.92
C TRP A 6 2.24 -2.73 -15.29
N ILE A 7 2.67 -3.81 -15.96
CA ILE A 7 2.46 -5.18 -15.47
C ILE A 7 3.20 -5.48 -14.17
N ASP A 8 4.39 -4.89 -14.02
CA ASP A 8 5.30 -4.98 -12.89
C ASP A 8 4.77 -4.23 -11.68
N VAL A 9 4.47 -2.93 -11.79
CA VAL A 9 3.91 -2.18 -10.65
C VAL A 9 2.54 -2.71 -10.25
N GLN A 10 1.66 -3.02 -11.21
CA GLN A 10 0.33 -3.57 -10.89
C GLN A 10 0.43 -4.96 -10.25
N GLY A 11 1.33 -5.81 -10.74
CA GLY A 11 1.60 -7.11 -10.12
C GLY A 11 2.16 -6.98 -8.71
N LEU A 12 3.09 -6.06 -8.48
CA LEU A 12 3.67 -5.81 -7.17
C LEU A 12 2.67 -5.22 -6.17
N ILE A 13 1.75 -4.36 -6.62
CA ILE A 13 0.65 -3.87 -5.78
C ILE A 13 -0.24 -5.03 -5.33
N GLY A 14 -0.49 -6.01 -6.20
CA GLY A 14 -1.24 -7.22 -5.84
C GLY A 14 -0.52 -8.13 -4.83
N GLU A 15 0.81 -8.05 -4.75
CA GLU A 15 1.66 -8.80 -3.78
C GLU A 15 1.80 -8.12 -2.42
N ILE A 16 1.38 -6.85 -2.29
CA ILE A 16 1.45 -6.10 -1.03
C ILE A 16 0.86 -6.87 0.17
N PRO A 17 -0.31 -7.54 0.10
CA PRO A 17 -0.84 -8.33 1.21
C PRO A 17 0.14 -9.38 1.75
N LEU A 18 0.94 -10.00 0.89
CA LEU A 18 1.95 -10.98 1.28
C LEU A 18 3.22 -10.28 1.81
N ILE A 19 3.70 -9.25 1.12
CA ILE A 19 4.93 -8.53 1.47
C ILE A 19 4.80 -7.84 2.83
N VAL A 20 3.64 -7.28 3.15
CA VAL A 20 3.34 -6.61 4.43
C VAL A 20 3.59 -7.50 5.64
N THR A 21 3.42 -8.82 5.51
CA THR A 21 3.64 -9.76 6.62
C THR A 21 5.11 -9.92 7.00
N GLN A 22 6.04 -9.57 6.11
CA GLN A 22 7.48 -9.75 6.29
C GLN A 22 8.26 -8.43 6.28
N ALA A 23 7.71 -7.39 5.64
CA ALA A 23 8.38 -6.09 5.52
C ALA A 23 8.35 -5.30 6.86
N PRO A 24 9.46 -4.66 7.27
CA PRO A 24 9.53 -3.83 8.47
C PRO A 24 8.57 -2.64 8.48
N GLU A 25 8.12 -2.17 7.32
CA GLU A 25 7.11 -1.11 7.21
C GLU A 25 5.70 -1.59 7.59
N GLY A 26 5.45 -2.90 7.60
CA GLY A 26 4.15 -3.49 7.89
C GLY A 26 3.02 -2.85 7.09
N TRP A 27 1.92 -2.53 7.75
CA TRP A 27 0.70 -2.03 7.12
C TRP A 27 0.79 -0.60 6.55
N ALA A 28 1.93 0.09 6.74
CA ALA A 28 2.22 1.37 6.08
C ALA A 28 2.79 1.20 4.65
N LEU A 29 3.09 -0.04 4.24
CA LEU A 29 3.65 -0.34 2.92
C LEU A 29 2.80 0.19 1.75
N PRO A 30 1.45 0.05 1.71
CA PRO A 30 0.64 0.55 0.58
C PRO A 30 0.71 2.07 0.42
N SER A 31 0.74 2.80 1.53
CA SER A 31 0.88 4.26 1.54
C SER A 31 2.28 4.66 1.06
N ALA A 32 3.33 3.95 1.51
CA ALA A 32 4.70 4.21 1.08
C ALA A 32 4.93 3.93 -0.42
N THR A 33 4.34 2.85 -0.96
CA THR A 33 4.39 2.56 -2.41
C THR A 33 3.61 3.60 -3.22
N SER A 34 2.50 4.14 -2.69
CA SER A 34 1.75 5.21 -3.34
C SER A 34 2.59 6.49 -3.45
N ILE A 35 3.34 6.85 -2.40
CA ILE A 35 4.30 7.96 -2.43
C ILE A 35 5.40 7.71 -3.49
N CYS A 36 5.90 6.48 -3.59
CA CYS A 36 6.88 6.13 -4.61
C CYS A 36 6.32 6.35 -6.02
N LEU A 37 5.07 5.95 -6.26
CA LEU A 37 4.40 6.17 -7.54
C LEU A 37 4.23 7.66 -7.86
N SER A 38 3.95 8.49 -6.86
CA SER A 38 3.91 9.95 -7.04
C SER A 38 5.26 10.51 -7.45
N VAL A 39 6.33 10.20 -6.71
CA VAL A 39 7.69 10.66 -7.04
C VAL A 39 8.14 10.20 -8.42
N ALA A 40 7.71 9.02 -8.87
CA ALA A 40 8.01 8.48 -10.19
C ALA A 40 7.48 9.34 -11.35
N ASN A 41 6.54 10.25 -11.12
CA ASN A 41 5.99 11.15 -12.16
C ASN A 41 7.00 12.18 -12.68
N ILE A 42 8.16 12.30 -12.04
CA ILE A 42 9.31 13.03 -12.56
C ILE A 42 9.79 12.42 -13.90
N ALA A 43 9.64 11.10 -14.10
CA ALA A 43 10.12 10.43 -15.31
C ALA A 43 9.46 10.92 -16.61
N PRO A 44 8.11 11.02 -16.71
CA PRO A 44 7.45 11.70 -17.83
C PRO A 44 7.98 13.11 -18.11
N ILE A 45 8.23 13.92 -17.07
CA ILE A 45 8.74 15.29 -17.21
C ILE A 45 10.13 15.27 -17.85
N ILE A 46 11.00 14.34 -17.43
CA ILE A 46 12.33 14.17 -18.02
C ILE A 46 12.23 13.85 -19.51
N ILE A 47 11.33 12.95 -19.92
CA ILE A 47 11.17 12.60 -21.35
C ILE A 47 10.68 13.80 -22.16
N VAL A 48 9.75 14.59 -21.62
CA VAL A 48 9.24 15.80 -22.30
C VAL A 48 10.35 16.83 -22.47
N LEU A 49 11.17 17.05 -21.44
CA LEU A 49 12.34 17.95 -21.52
C LEU A 49 13.38 17.45 -22.52
N LEU A 50 13.65 16.14 -22.56
CA LEU A 50 14.55 15.54 -23.54
C LEU A 50 14.03 15.72 -24.96
N ARG A 51 12.74 15.51 -25.18
CA ARG A 51 12.09 15.74 -26.48
C ARG A 51 12.19 17.19 -26.90
N TRP A 52 11.90 18.12 -25.99
CA TRP A 52 12.02 19.55 -26.27
C TRP A 52 13.45 19.95 -26.65
N ARG A 53 14.45 19.41 -25.95
CA ARG A 53 15.88 19.66 -26.23
C ARG A 53 16.37 19.01 -27.53
N GLN A 54 15.89 17.81 -27.85
CA GLN A 54 16.36 17.04 -29.02
C GLN A 54 15.58 17.36 -30.31
N GLY A 55 14.39 17.95 -30.21
CA GLY A 55 13.55 18.30 -31.36
C GLY A 55 13.34 17.12 -32.31
N ASN A 56 13.58 17.33 -33.60
CA ASN A 56 13.44 16.30 -34.64
C ASN A 56 14.47 15.15 -34.55
N ARG A 57 15.46 15.23 -33.65
CA ARG A 57 16.41 14.12 -33.41
C ARG A 57 15.92 13.13 -32.37
N PHE A 58 14.79 13.42 -31.70
CA PHE A 58 14.22 12.51 -30.73
C PHE A 58 13.74 11.23 -31.43
N SER A 59 14.32 10.09 -31.08
CA SER A 59 13.88 8.77 -31.51
C SER A 59 13.36 8.01 -30.30
N GLU A 60 12.17 7.44 -30.38
CA GLU A 60 11.52 6.69 -29.30
C GLU A 60 12.22 5.34 -29.06
N ILE A 61 12.83 4.76 -30.10
CA ILE A 61 13.34 3.39 -30.11
C ILE A 61 14.39 3.12 -29.01
N PRO A 62 15.44 3.95 -28.83
CA PRO A 62 16.42 3.73 -27.76
C PRO A 62 15.78 3.79 -26.36
N TYR A 63 14.78 4.65 -26.16
CA TYR A 63 14.08 4.75 -24.88
C TYR A 63 13.21 3.52 -24.62
N ILE A 64 12.58 2.93 -25.64
CA ILE A 64 11.83 1.67 -25.51
C ILE A 64 12.75 0.54 -25.03
N TYR A 65 13.94 0.40 -25.65
CA TYR A 65 14.92 -0.59 -25.18
C TYR A 65 15.39 -0.31 -23.76
N LEU A 66 15.68 0.95 -23.44
CA LEU A 66 16.08 1.36 -22.09
C LEU A 66 15.01 0.97 -21.05
N ILE A 67 13.74 1.29 -21.32
CA ILE A 67 12.62 0.98 -20.44
C ILE A 67 12.51 -0.51 -20.19
N ILE A 68 12.49 -1.33 -21.26
CA ILE A 68 12.30 -2.77 -21.13
C ILE A 68 13.50 -3.44 -20.43
N VAL A 69 14.73 -3.03 -20.75
CA VAL A 69 15.97 -3.62 -20.18
C VAL A 69 16.14 -3.23 -18.71
N VAL A 70 15.95 -1.95 -18.36
CA VAL A 70 16.03 -1.49 -16.96
C VAL A 70 14.90 -2.09 -16.14
N GLY A 71 13.70 -2.25 -16.71
CA GLY A 71 12.58 -2.91 -16.05
C GLY A 71 12.87 -4.37 -15.75
N LEU A 72 13.42 -5.11 -16.72
CA LEU A 72 13.85 -6.49 -16.52
C LEU A 72 14.90 -6.63 -15.41
N LEU A 73 15.92 -5.77 -15.44
CA LEU A 73 16.97 -5.76 -14.42
C LEU A 73 16.40 -5.46 -13.04
N SER A 74 15.49 -4.49 -12.94
CA SER A 74 14.85 -4.08 -11.68
C SER A 74 13.96 -5.19 -11.11
N CYS A 75 13.19 -5.89 -11.95
CA CYS A 75 12.44 -7.08 -11.55
C CYS A 75 13.35 -8.20 -11.06
N CYS A 76 14.49 -8.44 -11.73
CA CYS A 76 15.47 -9.43 -11.28
C CYS A 76 16.05 -9.06 -9.93
N VAL A 77 16.52 -7.82 -9.76
CA VAL A 77 17.05 -7.33 -8.47
C VAL A 77 16.01 -7.49 -7.38
N LEU A 78 14.78 -7.03 -7.62
CA LEU A 78 13.68 -7.12 -6.66
C LEU A 78 13.41 -8.57 -6.24
N ALA A 79 13.34 -9.51 -7.18
CA ALA A 79 13.07 -10.93 -6.90
C ALA A 79 14.05 -11.55 -5.88
N PHE A 80 15.32 -11.12 -5.89
CA PHE A 80 16.34 -11.65 -4.97
C PHE A 80 16.62 -10.77 -3.74
N THR A 81 16.19 -9.51 -3.75
CA THR A 81 16.56 -8.53 -2.71
C THR A 81 15.40 -7.93 -1.95
N TRP A 82 14.14 -8.24 -2.30
CA TRP A 82 12.97 -7.64 -1.64
C TRP A 82 12.92 -7.89 -0.12
N GLN A 83 13.41 -9.03 0.37
CA GLN A 83 13.48 -9.34 1.81
C GLN A 83 14.68 -8.69 2.52
N ARG A 84 15.65 -8.13 1.78
CA ARG A 84 16.85 -7.54 2.39
C ARG A 84 16.52 -6.16 2.93
N THR A 85 16.70 -5.99 4.23
CA THR A 85 16.53 -4.70 4.92
C THR A 85 17.89 -4.03 5.14
N ILE A 86 17.88 -2.70 5.23
CA ILE A 86 19.04 -1.89 5.64
C ILE A 86 18.62 -1.08 6.85
N PHE A 87 19.51 -0.98 7.84
CA PHE A 87 19.30 -0.14 9.01
C PHE A 87 19.54 1.33 8.65
N LEU A 88 18.47 2.12 8.56
CA LEU A 88 18.51 3.56 8.26
C LEU A 88 17.66 4.31 9.28
N PHE A 89 18.16 5.45 9.75
CA PHE A 89 17.45 6.34 10.67
C PHE A 89 16.90 5.61 11.92
N GLY A 90 17.70 4.71 12.49
CA GLY A 90 17.36 3.98 13.71
C GLY A 90 16.35 2.84 13.55
N ARG A 91 15.99 2.46 12.31
CA ARG A 91 15.04 1.37 12.01
C ARG A 91 15.50 0.54 10.83
N GLU A 92 15.06 -0.71 10.76
CA GLU A 92 15.17 -1.50 9.55
C GLU A 92 14.21 -0.97 8.48
N ARG A 93 14.69 -0.86 7.24
CA ARG A 93 13.93 -0.35 6.09
C ARG A 93 14.13 -1.24 4.88
N SER A 94 13.07 -1.44 4.10
CA SER A 94 13.07 -2.22 2.85
C SER A 94 13.62 -1.40 1.68
N VAL A 95 14.86 -0.92 1.80
CA VAL A 95 15.47 0.00 0.82
C VAL A 95 15.54 -0.61 -0.58
N TRP A 96 15.88 -1.90 -0.68
CA TRP A 96 15.96 -2.60 -1.95
C TRP A 96 14.59 -2.76 -2.63
N PHE A 97 13.55 -3.03 -1.84
CA PHE A 97 12.18 -3.10 -2.31
C PHE A 97 11.74 -1.73 -2.87
N PHE A 98 11.86 -0.66 -2.08
CA PHE A 98 11.44 0.67 -2.51
C PHE A 98 12.28 1.22 -3.67
N GLY A 99 13.59 0.98 -3.69
CA GLY A 99 14.45 1.42 -4.81
C GLY A 99 14.09 0.73 -6.12
N SER A 100 13.82 -0.58 -6.07
CA SER A 100 13.40 -1.32 -7.27
C SER A 100 11.98 -0.94 -7.68
N PHE A 101 11.05 -0.85 -6.74
CA PHE A 101 9.67 -0.41 -6.98
C PHE A 101 9.62 0.99 -7.58
N MET A 102 10.41 1.93 -7.05
CA MET A 102 10.54 3.29 -7.60
C MET A 102 11.05 3.26 -9.03
N THR A 103 12.06 2.44 -9.31
CA THR A 103 12.61 2.32 -10.66
C THR A 103 11.54 1.78 -11.62
N LEU A 104 10.85 0.70 -11.25
CA LEU A 104 9.74 0.14 -12.03
C LEU A 104 8.62 1.18 -12.25
N ALA A 105 8.23 1.91 -11.20
CA ALA A 105 7.25 2.99 -11.28
C ALA A 105 7.66 4.12 -12.24
N MET A 106 8.93 4.54 -12.23
CA MET A 106 9.44 5.55 -13.16
C MET A 106 9.34 5.05 -14.61
N LEU A 107 9.68 3.79 -14.84
CA LEU A 107 9.59 3.17 -16.17
C LEU A 107 8.13 3.07 -16.63
N ASP A 108 7.22 2.64 -15.77
CA ASP A 108 5.81 2.50 -16.08
C ASP A 108 5.13 3.84 -16.38
N CYS A 109 5.34 4.86 -15.55
CA CYS A 109 4.83 6.21 -15.81
C CYS A 109 5.34 6.76 -17.16
N SER A 110 6.56 6.39 -17.56
CA SER A 110 7.19 6.84 -18.79
C SER A 110 6.79 6.03 -20.04
N SER A 111 6.48 4.75 -19.86
CA SER A 111 6.21 3.78 -20.93
C SER A 111 5.01 4.18 -21.79
N SER A 112 3.93 4.65 -21.15
CA SER A 112 2.72 5.08 -21.85
C SER A 112 3.00 6.21 -22.83
N LEU A 113 3.87 7.17 -22.48
CA LEU A 113 4.20 8.29 -23.36
C LEU A 113 5.00 7.82 -24.59
N VAL A 114 6.06 7.05 -24.37
CA VAL A 114 6.99 6.61 -25.43
C VAL A 114 6.34 5.58 -26.34
N PHE A 115 5.57 4.64 -25.78
CA PHE A 115 4.93 3.57 -26.57
C PHE A 115 3.81 4.13 -27.44
N PHE A 116 2.99 5.06 -26.94
CA PHE A 116 1.96 5.70 -27.77
C PHE A 116 2.57 6.53 -28.90
N ASP A 117 3.65 7.26 -28.65
CA ASP A 117 4.35 8.02 -29.71
C ASP A 117 4.94 7.09 -30.78
N TYR A 118 5.55 5.97 -30.40
CA TYR A 118 6.03 4.97 -31.35
C TYR A 118 4.89 4.35 -32.18
N MET A 119 3.75 4.09 -31.56
CA MET A 119 2.60 3.47 -32.24
C MET A 119 1.93 4.38 -33.28
N LYS A 120 2.13 5.71 -33.23
CA LYS A 120 1.63 6.64 -34.26
C LYS A 120 2.16 6.35 -35.66
N ARG A 121 3.27 5.60 -35.77
CA ARG A 121 3.87 5.21 -37.07
C ARG A 121 3.11 4.10 -37.78
N PHE A 122 2.25 3.37 -37.08
CA PHE A 122 1.53 2.22 -37.63
C PHE A 122 0.08 2.59 -37.97
N ARG A 123 -0.50 1.89 -38.96
CA ARG A 123 -1.91 2.07 -39.34
C ARG A 123 -2.85 1.82 -38.16
N ASP A 124 -3.99 2.49 -38.15
CA ASP A 124 -4.99 2.44 -37.06
C ASP A 124 -5.42 1.03 -36.67
N HIS A 125 -5.43 0.07 -37.60
CA HIS A 125 -5.79 -1.32 -37.33
C HIS A 125 -4.86 -2.01 -36.31
N TYR A 126 -3.60 -1.57 -36.19
CA TYR A 126 -2.65 -2.11 -35.20
C TYR A 126 -2.85 -1.55 -33.80
N LEU A 127 -3.61 -0.46 -33.64
CA LEU A 127 -3.93 0.11 -32.33
C LEU A 127 -4.80 -0.84 -31.49
N THR A 128 -5.63 -1.67 -32.13
CA THR A 128 -6.45 -2.66 -31.41
C THR A 128 -5.59 -3.70 -30.69
N ALA A 129 -4.47 -4.12 -31.30
CA ALA A 129 -3.52 -5.05 -30.67
C ALA A 129 -2.79 -4.41 -29.47
N VAL A 130 -2.55 -3.09 -29.53
CA VAL A 130 -1.96 -2.31 -28.43
C VAL A 130 -2.89 -2.27 -27.23
N PHE A 131 -4.15 -1.91 -27.45
CA PHE A 131 -5.16 -1.90 -26.39
C PHE A 131 -5.40 -3.29 -25.81
N LEU A 132 -5.37 -4.34 -26.63
CA LEU A 132 -5.44 -5.71 -26.12
C LEU A 132 -4.24 -6.03 -25.20
N GLY A 133 -3.02 -5.64 -25.61
CA GLY A 133 -1.83 -5.80 -24.79
C GLY A 133 -1.96 -5.09 -23.44
N GLU A 134 -2.46 -3.86 -23.43
CA GLU A 134 -2.72 -3.07 -22.22
C GLU A 134 -3.79 -3.73 -21.33
N ALA A 135 -4.89 -4.26 -21.90
CA ALA A 135 -5.87 -5.02 -21.13
C ALA A 135 -5.25 -6.26 -20.46
N LEU A 136 -4.32 -6.96 -21.12
CA LEU A 136 -3.71 -8.15 -20.54
C LEU A 136 -2.76 -7.84 -19.37
N THR A 137 -2.24 -6.62 -19.25
CA THR A 137 -1.34 -6.20 -18.15
C THR A 137 -1.99 -6.30 -16.76
N GLY A 138 -3.31 -6.12 -16.66
CA GLY A 138 -4.04 -6.27 -15.39
C GLY A 138 -4.56 -7.69 -15.13
N ILE A 139 -4.87 -8.43 -16.20
CA ILE A 139 -5.47 -9.78 -16.10
C ILE A 139 -4.42 -10.84 -15.77
N ILE A 140 -3.24 -10.78 -16.38
CA ILE A 140 -2.21 -11.81 -16.18
C ILE A 140 -1.72 -11.82 -14.72
N PRO A 141 -1.34 -10.69 -14.10
CA PRO A 141 -0.97 -10.67 -12.69
C PRO A 141 -2.06 -11.18 -11.76
N MET A 142 -3.33 -10.91 -12.07
CA MET A 142 -4.48 -11.41 -11.30
C MET A 142 -4.58 -12.93 -11.35
N PHE A 143 -4.43 -13.55 -12.52
CA PHE A 143 -4.40 -15.02 -12.62
C PHE A 143 -3.17 -15.62 -11.92
N LEU A 144 -2.01 -14.96 -11.98
CA LEU A 144 -0.81 -15.38 -11.26
C LEU A 144 -1.04 -15.33 -9.74
N LEU A 145 -1.65 -14.27 -9.23
CA LEU A 145 -1.99 -14.14 -7.80
C LEU A 145 -3.03 -15.19 -7.37
N LEU A 146 -4.07 -15.43 -8.18
CA LEU A 146 -5.02 -16.53 -7.93
C LEU A 146 -4.32 -17.91 -7.89
N ALA A 147 -3.36 -18.13 -8.80
CA ALA A 147 -2.57 -19.35 -8.83
C ALA A 147 -1.66 -19.48 -7.60
N GLN A 148 -1.09 -18.37 -7.13
CA GLN A 148 -0.28 -18.28 -5.92
C GLN A 148 -1.09 -18.57 -4.66
N GLY A 149 -2.33 -18.06 -4.60
CA GLY A 149 -3.26 -18.26 -3.50
C GLY A 149 -3.03 -17.31 -2.32
N VAL A 150 -4.01 -17.30 -1.41
CA VAL A 150 -3.99 -16.48 -0.19
C VAL A 150 -2.97 -17.07 0.79
N GLY A 151 -1.82 -16.42 0.92
CA GLY A 151 -0.88 -16.70 1.99
C GLY A 151 -1.15 -15.81 3.21
N GLY A 152 -0.84 -16.32 4.41
CA GLY A 152 -0.82 -15.56 5.66
C GLY A 152 -2.08 -15.64 6.52
N GLU A 153 -3.10 -16.41 6.13
CA GLU A 153 -4.29 -16.59 6.97
C GLU A 153 -4.01 -17.59 8.10
N ALA A 154 -4.14 -17.15 9.35
CA ALA A 154 -3.99 -18.00 10.52
C ALA A 154 -5.28 -18.80 10.74
N THR A 155 -5.22 -20.11 10.52
CA THR A 155 -6.26 -21.05 10.91
C THR A 155 -5.81 -21.79 12.15
N CYS A 156 -6.63 -21.83 13.19
CA CYS A 156 -6.28 -22.59 14.39
C CYS A 156 -6.56 -24.07 14.11
N VAL A 157 -5.51 -24.90 14.08
CA VAL A 157 -5.62 -26.35 13.89
C VAL A 157 -5.30 -27.03 15.21
N LEU A 158 -6.10 -28.04 15.57
CA LEU A 158 -5.84 -28.88 16.73
C LEU A 158 -4.56 -29.69 16.51
N THR A 159 -3.64 -29.67 17.47
CA THR A 159 -2.42 -30.48 17.45
C THR A 159 -2.77 -31.98 17.37
N ILE A 160 -1.86 -32.83 16.90
CA ILE A 160 -2.07 -34.29 16.71
C ILE A 160 -2.56 -35.00 17.99
N ASN A 161 -2.25 -34.45 19.16
CA ASN A 161 -2.67 -34.96 20.47
C ASN A 161 -4.03 -34.42 20.96
N GLY A 162 -4.66 -33.49 20.22
CA GLY A 162 -5.98 -32.94 20.50
C GLY A 162 -6.06 -31.94 21.66
N THR A 163 -4.93 -31.56 22.27
CA THR A 163 -4.89 -30.78 23.53
C THR A 163 -4.59 -29.29 23.37
N SER A 164 -4.09 -28.84 22.22
CA SER A 164 -3.71 -27.45 21.97
C SER A 164 -4.15 -26.99 20.57
N LEU A 165 -4.46 -25.70 20.42
CA LEU A 165 -4.77 -25.04 19.15
C LEU A 165 -3.53 -24.29 18.68
N GLU A 166 -2.98 -24.67 17.53
CA GLU A 166 -1.83 -24.00 16.92
C GLU A 166 -2.29 -23.12 15.75
N PRO A 167 -1.83 -21.86 15.65
CA PRO A 167 -2.09 -21.04 14.47
C PRO A 167 -1.27 -21.56 13.29
N PHE A 168 -1.95 -22.20 12.34
CA PHE A 168 -1.38 -22.58 11.06
C PHE A 168 -1.59 -21.45 10.06
N TYR A 169 -0.50 -20.81 9.65
CA TYR A 169 -0.51 -19.83 8.58
C TYR A 169 -0.47 -20.54 7.23
N SER A 170 -1.48 -20.32 6.39
CA SER A 170 -1.43 -20.85 5.03
C SER A 170 -0.25 -20.24 4.26
N GLU A 171 0.68 -21.08 3.78
CA GLU A 171 1.72 -20.60 2.87
C GLU A 171 1.15 -20.43 1.45
N PRO A 172 1.58 -19.40 0.70
CA PRO A 172 1.25 -19.30 -0.71
C PRO A 172 1.89 -20.48 -1.47
N ARG A 173 1.24 -20.95 -2.55
CA ARG A 173 1.74 -22.08 -3.37
C ARG A 173 3.12 -21.83 -3.97
N PHE A 174 3.49 -20.56 -4.14
CA PHE A 174 4.85 -20.16 -4.49
C PHE A 174 5.19 -18.77 -3.93
N SER A 175 6.49 -18.54 -3.70
CA SER A 175 7.00 -17.30 -3.10
C SER A 175 6.87 -16.06 -4.01
N VAL A 176 6.86 -14.87 -3.40
CA VAL A 176 6.94 -13.56 -4.08
C VAL A 176 8.11 -13.51 -5.08
N LYS A 177 9.24 -14.16 -4.76
CA LYS A 177 10.38 -14.28 -5.69
C LYS A 177 9.99 -14.95 -7.01
N ILE A 178 9.26 -16.06 -6.96
CA ILE A 178 8.81 -16.78 -8.15
C ILE A 178 7.83 -15.91 -8.94
N TYR A 179 6.89 -15.26 -8.24
CA TYR A 179 5.96 -14.34 -8.85
C TYR A 179 6.66 -13.20 -9.61
N THR A 180 7.61 -12.51 -8.99
CA THR A 180 8.37 -11.42 -9.64
C THR A 180 9.18 -11.92 -10.84
N LEU A 181 9.73 -13.14 -10.79
CA LEU A 181 10.43 -13.74 -11.94
C LEU A 181 9.47 -14.08 -13.10
N LEU A 182 8.25 -14.53 -12.80
CA LEU A 182 7.22 -14.75 -13.83
C LEU A 182 6.85 -13.45 -14.53
N LEU A 183 6.70 -12.35 -13.80
CA LEU A 183 6.51 -11.02 -14.40
C LEU A 183 7.72 -10.64 -15.27
N GLY A 184 8.94 -10.89 -14.80
CA GLY A 184 10.17 -10.71 -15.58
C GLY A 184 10.16 -11.48 -16.90
N CYS A 185 9.66 -12.72 -16.92
CA CYS A 185 9.54 -13.52 -18.14
C CYS A 185 8.57 -12.89 -19.15
N ILE A 186 7.50 -12.25 -18.69
CA ILE A 186 6.56 -11.53 -19.56
C ILE A 186 7.23 -10.29 -20.17
N ILE A 187 8.05 -9.58 -19.40
CA ILE A 187 8.85 -8.45 -19.89
C ILE A 187 9.86 -8.93 -20.95
N VAL A 188 10.51 -10.09 -20.75
CA VAL A 188 11.40 -10.71 -21.76
C VAL A 188 10.63 -11.05 -23.03
N ALA A 189 9.44 -11.65 -22.93
CA ALA A 189 8.61 -11.93 -24.11
C ALA A 189 8.25 -10.63 -24.86
N SER A 190 8.00 -9.53 -24.13
CA SER A 190 7.77 -8.21 -24.71
C SER A 190 9.01 -7.66 -25.45
N LEU A 191 10.21 -7.87 -24.90
CA LEU A 191 11.48 -7.50 -25.53
C LEU A 191 11.71 -8.26 -26.83
N ILE A 192 11.54 -9.59 -26.80
CA ILE A 192 11.69 -10.45 -27.97
C ILE A 192 10.70 -10.02 -29.05
N SER A 193 9.43 -9.79 -28.67
CA SER A 193 8.40 -9.30 -29.59
C SER A 193 8.78 -7.96 -30.24
N PHE A 194 9.38 -7.02 -29.49
CA PHE A 194 9.83 -5.74 -30.04
C PHE A 194 11.02 -5.89 -30.99
N ILE A 195 11.98 -6.76 -30.66
CA ILE A 195 13.12 -7.07 -31.54
C ILE A 195 12.64 -7.72 -32.85
N LEU A 196 11.72 -8.68 -32.76
CA LEU A 196 11.14 -9.35 -33.93
C LEU A 196 10.40 -8.35 -34.82
N LEU A 197 9.57 -7.47 -34.24
CA LEU A 197 8.89 -6.42 -34.98
C LEU A 197 9.89 -5.58 -35.77
N ARG A 198 11.02 -5.21 -35.16
CA ARG A 198 12.12 -4.46 -35.78
C ARG A 198 12.88 -5.22 -36.87
N TRP A 199 12.93 -6.53 -36.80
CA TRP A 199 13.62 -7.34 -37.80
C TRP A 199 12.75 -7.58 -39.04
N THR A 200 11.43 -7.44 -38.94
CA THR A 200 10.51 -7.59 -40.08
C THR A 200 10.43 -6.34 -40.97
N ASN A 201 10.26 -6.53 -42.28
CA ASN A 201 10.12 -5.46 -43.28
C ASN A 201 8.86 -4.58 -43.12
N ILE A 202 8.01 -4.86 -42.13
CA ILE A 202 6.78 -4.11 -41.84
C ILE A 202 7.11 -2.65 -41.47
N ILE A 203 8.24 -2.41 -40.81
CA ILE A 203 8.70 -1.06 -40.44
C ILE A 203 9.26 -0.30 -41.64
N ALA A 204 10.00 -0.96 -42.54
CA ALA A 204 10.45 -0.33 -43.77
C ALA A 204 9.27 0.16 -44.63
N LEU A 205 8.14 -0.56 -44.59
CA LEU A 205 6.90 -0.15 -45.24
C LEU A 205 6.18 0.99 -44.49
N ALA A 206 6.21 1.00 -43.16
CA ALA A 206 5.60 2.05 -42.34
C ALA A 206 6.37 3.38 -42.43
N ASP A 207 7.70 3.34 -42.31
CA ASP A 207 8.59 4.51 -42.42
C ASP A 207 8.60 5.10 -43.84
N ALA A 208 8.34 4.29 -44.89
CA ALA A 208 8.25 4.77 -46.27
C ALA A 208 6.93 5.48 -46.61
N VAL A 209 5.85 5.21 -45.89
CA VAL A 209 4.51 5.77 -46.17
C VAL A 209 4.30 7.14 -45.49
N GLN A 210 4.97 7.40 -44.37
CA GLN A 210 4.82 8.62 -43.58
C GLN A 210 5.21 9.93 -44.29
N PRO A 211 6.33 10.03 -45.05
CA PRO A 211 6.65 11.23 -45.81
C PRO A 211 5.69 11.47 -46.98
N VAL A 212 5.10 10.42 -47.55
CA VAL A 212 4.11 10.54 -48.64
C VAL A 212 2.81 11.16 -48.11
N ILE A 213 2.34 10.77 -46.91
CA ILE A 213 1.12 11.35 -46.31
C ILE A 213 1.32 12.84 -45.99
N HIS A 214 2.46 13.22 -45.37
CA HIS A 214 2.75 14.62 -45.07
C HIS A 214 2.95 15.49 -46.33
N GLN A 215 3.62 14.97 -47.38
CA GLN A 215 3.74 15.67 -48.66
C GLN A 215 2.40 15.82 -49.38
N THR A 216 1.50 14.85 -49.25
CA THR A 216 0.16 14.95 -49.87
C THR A 216 -0.72 15.95 -49.13
N GLU A 217 -0.59 16.09 -47.81
CA GLU A 217 -1.28 17.12 -47.01
C GLU A 217 -0.74 18.55 -47.29
N GLU A 218 0.58 18.72 -47.47
CA GLU A 218 1.16 20.02 -47.84
C GLU A 218 0.84 20.41 -49.31
N LEU A 219 0.84 19.46 -50.25
CA LEU A 219 0.54 19.74 -51.65
C LEU A 219 -0.95 20.05 -51.88
N ALA A 220 -1.85 19.43 -51.10
CA ALA A 220 -3.29 19.71 -51.13
C ALA A 220 -3.67 21.10 -50.62
N THR A 221 -2.78 21.76 -49.87
CA THR A 221 -2.99 23.15 -49.40
C THR A 221 -2.60 24.23 -50.41
N ASP A 222 -1.92 23.88 -51.52
CA ASP A 222 -1.30 24.85 -52.44
C ASP A 222 -1.84 24.80 -53.89
N THR A 223 -2.89 24.01 -54.18
CA THR A 223 -3.48 23.86 -55.53
C THR A 223 -5.02 23.97 -55.57
N ASP A 224 -5.53 24.32 -56.77
CA ASP A 224 -6.89 24.79 -57.08
C ASP A 224 -8.01 23.80 -56.62
N PRO A 225 -9.10 24.25 -55.96
CA PRO A 225 -10.06 23.37 -55.26
C PRO A 225 -10.81 22.34 -56.11
N ASN A 226 -10.82 22.51 -57.44
CA ASN A 226 -11.58 21.64 -58.35
C ASN A 226 -10.81 20.39 -58.79
N GLU A 227 -9.47 20.41 -58.84
CA GLU A 227 -8.66 19.21 -59.10
C GLU A 227 -8.59 18.29 -57.88
N ASN A 228 -8.66 18.87 -56.67
CA ASN A 228 -8.67 18.12 -55.40
C ASN A 228 -9.83 17.12 -55.29
N ARG A 229 -11.00 17.38 -55.90
CA ARG A 229 -12.14 16.43 -55.81
C ARG A 229 -11.89 15.10 -56.51
N LEU A 230 -11.05 15.08 -57.55
CA LEU A 230 -10.84 13.89 -58.38
C LEU A 230 -9.66 13.03 -57.91
N MET A 231 -8.62 13.64 -57.29
CA MET A 231 -7.51 12.88 -56.71
C MET A 231 -7.77 12.41 -55.27
N VAL A 232 -8.49 13.19 -54.45
CA VAL A 232 -8.79 12.82 -53.05
C VAL A 232 -9.83 11.69 -52.96
N SER A 233 -10.75 11.58 -53.94
CA SER A 233 -11.78 10.54 -53.97
C SER A 233 -11.26 9.12 -54.28
N VAL A 234 -10.02 8.98 -54.72
CA VAL A 234 -9.40 7.66 -55.01
C VAL A 234 -8.70 7.07 -53.78
N ILE A 235 -8.39 7.89 -52.76
CA ILE A 235 -7.57 7.49 -51.60
C ILE A 235 -8.37 7.48 -50.29
N GLU A 236 -9.47 8.22 -50.18
CA GLU A 236 -10.29 8.24 -48.96
C GLU A 236 -11.15 6.96 -48.81
N PRO A 237 -11.07 6.24 -47.67
CA PRO A 237 -12.10 5.27 -47.31
C PRO A 237 -13.44 6.01 -47.11
N PRO A 238 -14.58 5.34 -47.33
CA PRO A 238 -15.87 6.00 -47.49
C PRO A 238 -16.26 6.81 -46.24
N GLU A 239 -16.47 8.11 -46.45
CA GLU A 239 -17.15 9.10 -45.60
C GLU A 239 -17.00 8.93 -44.08
N SER A 240 -15.98 9.57 -43.48
CA SER A 240 -16.08 9.91 -42.07
C SER A 240 -17.04 11.10 -41.93
N LYS A 241 -18.26 10.85 -41.46
CA LYS A 241 -19.20 11.90 -41.00
C LYS A 241 -18.42 12.94 -40.19
N SER A 242 -18.56 14.22 -40.51
CA SER A 242 -17.93 15.34 -39.79
C SER A 242 -18.26 15.24 -38.29
N ARG A 243 -17.32 14.69 -37.50
CA ARG A 243 -17.53 14.51 -36.06
C ARG A 243 -17.55 15.88 -35.39
N PRO A 244 -18.45 16.10 -34.40
CA PRO A 244 -18.56 17.38 -33.73
C PRO A 244 -17.23 17.74 -33.05
N GLN A 245 -16.74 18.94 -33.33
CA GLN A 245 -15.47 19.43 -32.80
C GLN A 245 -15.64 19.90 -31.34
N MET A 246 -14.74 19.46 -30.46
CA MET A 246 -14.78 19.83 -29.05
C MET A 246 -14.33 21.27 -28.82
N THR A 247 -15.12 22.03 -28.05
CA THR A 247 -14.75 23.39 -27.65
C THR A 247 -13.66 23.38 -26.57
N ARG A 248 -12.83 24.44 -26.53
CA ARG A 248 -11.76 24.60 -25.53
C ARG A 248 -12.27 24.51 -24.08
N ARG A 249 -13.49 24.99 -23.81
CA ARG A 249 -14.10 24.92 -22.47
C ARG A 249 -14.41 23.48 -22.07
N VAL A 250 -14.99 22.69 -22.97
CA VAL A 250 -15.27 21.27 -22.75
C VAL A 250 -13.98 20.48 -22.57
N PHE A 251 -12.95 20.78 -23.38
CA PHE A 251 -11.64 20.17 -23.25
C PHE A 251 -11.03 20.38 -21.84
N ILE A 252 -10.95 21.63 -21.38
CA ILE A 252 -10.42 21.95 -20.05
C ILE A 252 -11.26 21.28 -18.95
N PHE A 253 -12.58 21.28 -19.10
CA PHE A 253 -13.48 20.63 -18.15
C PHE A 253 -13.26 19.11 -18.04
N LEU A 254 -13.07 18.43 -19.18
CA LEU A 254 -12.77 17.00 -19.19
C LEU A 254 -11.40 16.69 -18.57
N LEU A 255 -10.40 17.55 -18.77
CA LEU A 255 -9.09 17.42 -18.11
C LEU A 255 -9.20 17.56 -16.59
N LEU A 256 -10.04 18.48 -16.10
CA LEU A 256 -10.27 18.66 -14.67
C LEU A 256 -10.95 17.43 -14.05
N ILE A 257 -11.98 16.89 -14.70
CA ILE A 257 -12.61 15.63 -14.29
C ILE A 257 -11.59 14.48 -14.29
N ASN A 258 -10.76 14.39 -15.33
CA ASN A 258 -9.73 13.35 -15.41
C ASN A 258 -8.69 13.49 -14.29
N THR A 259 -8.34 14.70 -13.89
CA THR A 259 -7.42 14.97 -12.77
C THR A 259 -8.02 14.48 -11.45
N ILE A 260 -9.28 14.80 -11.17
CA ILE A 260 -10.00 14.34 -9.96
C ILE A 260 -10.07 12.80 -9.94
N ASN A 261 -10.50 12.19 -11.04
CA ASN A 261 -10.57 10.74 -11.19
C ASN A 261 -9.20 10.07 -11.00
N SER A 262 -8.13 10.68 -11.53
CA SER A 262 -6.76 10.17 -11.38
C SER A 262 -6.25 10.29 -9.94
N THR A 263 -6.62 11.38 -9.25
CA THR A 263 -6.29 11.60 -7.84
C THR A 263 -6.86 10.50 -6.96
N ILE A 264 -8.14 10.17 -7.16
CA ILE A 264 -8.83 9.13 -6.40
C ILE A 264 -8.20 7.75 -6.67
N LEU A 265 -7.98 7.43 -7.95
CA LEU A 265 -7.60 6.08 -8.37
C LEU A 265 -6.17 5.69 -7.98
N PHE A 266 -5.21 6.61 -8.11
CA PHE A 266 -3.79 6.30 -7.90
C PHE A 266 -3.25 6.83 -6.56
N GLY A 267 -3.77 7.96 -6.07
CA GLY A 267 -3.31 8.55 -4.82
C GLY A 267 -4.22 8.16 -3.65
N GLY A 268 -5.50 8.53 -3.73
CA GLY A 268 -6.44 8.53 -2.61
C GLY A 268 -6.78 7.14 -2.10
N LEU A 269 -7.39 6.29 -2.94
CA LEU A 269 -7.86 4.97 -2.50
C LEU A 269 -6.71 4.05 -2.07
N PRO A 270 -5.63 3.84 -2.86
CA PRO A 270 -4.55 2.94 -2.46
C PRO A 270 -3.92 3.29 -1.11
N SER A 271 -3.79 4.59 -0.80
CA SER A 271 -3.26 5.08 0.48
C SER A 271 -4.15 4.74 1.68
N LEU A 272 -5.46 4.57 1.47
CA LEU A 272 -6.45 4.23 2.50
C LEU A 272 -6.83 2.74 2.53
N SER A 273 -6.26 1.93 1.63
CA SER A 273 -6.61 0.53 1.46
C SER A 273 -6.49 -0.28 2.75
N THR A 274 -5.40 -0.13 3.50
CA THR A 274 -5.21 -0.77 4.81
C THR A 274 -6.35 -0.43 5.77
N TYR A 275 -6.65 0.86 5.95
CA TYR A 275 -7.64 1.31 6.93
C TYR A 275 -9.07 0.93 6.56
N ALA A 276 -9.38 0.92 5.26
CA ALA A 276 -10.72 0.58 4.77
C ALA A 276 -11.00 -0.93 4.74
N LEU A 277 -10.00 -1.76 4.42
CA LEU A 277 -10.21 -3.17 4.10
C LEU A 277 -9.78 -4.12 5.20
N LEU A 278 -8.72 -3.80 5.95
CA LEU A 278 -8.17 -4.70 6.98
C LEU A 278 -9.15 -4.97 8.13
N PRO A 279 -10.01 -4.04 8.58
CA PRO A 279 -11.02 -4.32 9.59
C PRO A 279 -12.00 -5.44 9.23
N TYR A 280 -12.20 -5.70 7.93
CA TYR A 280 -13.06 -6.77 7.42
C TYR A 280 -12.32 -8.10 7.20
N GLY A 281 -11.04 -8.16 7.62
CA GLY A 281 -10.18 -9.33 7.54
C GLY A 281 -9.18 -9.32 6.38
N GLN A 282 -8.13 -10.12 6.51
CA GLN A 282 -7.05 -10.22 5.52
C GLN A 282 -7.54 -10.70 4.15
N LYS A 283 -8.57 -11.56 4.11
CA LYS A 283 -9.23 -12.00 2.87
C LYS A 283 -9.84 -10.84 2.09
N ALA A 284 -10.50 -9.90 2.76
CA ALA A 284 -11.09 -8.74 2.10
C ALA A 284 -10.01 -7.85 1.48
N PHE A 285 -8.91 -7.63 2.21
CA PHE A 285 -7.76 -6.89 1.71
C PHE A 285 -7.09 -7.59 0.51
N TYR A 286 -6.89 -8.91 0.59
CA TYR A 286 -6.34 -9.72 -0.50
C TYR A 286 -7.22 -9.65 -1.75
N TYR A 287 -8.53 -9.91 -1.64
CA TYR A 287 -9.42 -9.93 -2.80
C TYR A 287 -9.56 -8.55 -3.47
N SER A 288 -9.60 -7.47 -2.69
CA SER A 288 -9.58 -6.11 -3.25
C SER A 288 -8.27 -5.82 -4.01
N SER A 289 -7.13 -6.23 -3.45
CA SER A 289 -5.81 -6.06 -4.08
C SER A 289 -5.69 -6.90 -5.37
N LEU A 290 -6.23 -8.12 -5.35
CA LEU A 290 -6.31 -9.03 -6.49
C LEU A 290 -7.14 -8.47 -7.65
N LEU A 291 -8.32 -7.90 -7.33
CA LEU A 291 -9.28 -7.44 -8.33
C LEU A 291 -8.92 -6.07 -8.93
N THR A 292 -8.16 -5.24 -8.21
CA THR A 292 -7.84 -3.87 -8.63
C THR A 292 -7.12 -3.83 -10.00
N PRO A 293 -6.05 -4.60 -10.27
CA PRO A 293 -5.42 -4.63 -11.60
C PRO A 293 -6.38 -5.02 -12.73
N ALA A 294 -7.31 -5.95 -12.49
CA ALA A 294 -8.25 -6.41 -13.49
C ALA A 294 -9.27 -5.33 -13.90
N THR A 295 -9.52 -4.32 -13.05
CA THR A 295 -10.48 -3.25 -13.37
C THR A 295 -10.11 -2.44 -14.60
N TYR A 296 -8.81 -2.15 -14.80
CA TYR A 296 -8.32 -1.42 -15.97
C TYR A 296 -8.59 -2.20 -17.26
N SER A 297 -8.37 -3.51 -17.22
CA SER A 297 -8.61 -4.41 -18.33
C SER A 297 -10.09 -4.51 -18.70
N VAL A 298 -10.94 -4.68 -17.69
CA VAL A 298 -12.39 -4.74 -17.87
C VAL A 298 -12.91 -3.40 -18.39
N ALA A 299 -12.44 -2.29 -17.84
CA ALA A 299 -12.79 -0.95 -18.30
C ALA A 299 -12.44 -0.74 -19.78
N LEU A 300 -11.27 -1.19 -20.24
CA LEU A 300 -10.86 -1.08 -21.63
C LEU A 300 -11.74 -1.93 -22.56
N LEU A 301 -12.07 -3.16 -22.18
CA LEU A 301 -12.96 -4.05 -22.95
C LEU A 301 -14.38 -3.48 -23.07
N ILE A 302 -14.90 -2.87 -22.00
CA ILE A 302 -16.18 -2.16 -22.03
C ILE A 302 -16.10 -0.99 -23.02
N ASN A 303 -15.00 -0.23 -23.01
CA ASN A 303 -14.83 0.93 -23.89
C ASN A 303 -14.76 0.54 -25.37
N LEU A 304 -14.12 -0.59 -25.71
CA LEU A 304 -14.10 -1.14 -27.07
C LEU A 304 -15.50 -1.49 -27.60
N ARG A 305 -16.47 -1.76 -26.71
CA ARG A 305 -17.85 -2.12 -27.10
C ARG A 305 -18.79 -0.90 -27.16
N TRP A 306 -18.54 0.10 -26.32
CA TRP A 306 -19.37 1.30 -26.20
C TRP A 306 -18.56 2.57 -26.51
N GLU A 307 -18.31 2.79 -27.80
CA GLU A 307 -17.45 3.87 -28.31
C GLU A 307 -18.00 5.30 -28.07
N THR A 308 -19.27 5.47 -27.70
CA THR A 308 -19.94 6.79 -27.72
C THR A 308 -20.76 7.10 -26.47
N ILE A 309 -20.13 7.15 -25.30
CA ILE A 309 -20.76 7.71 -24.10
C ILE A 309 -20.95 9.22 -24.26
N THR A 310 -21.94 9.87 -23.65
CA THR A 310 -22.07 11.33 -23.74
C THR A 310 -21.26 12.05 -22.66
N ILE A 311 -20.94 13.33 -22.84
CA ILE A 311 -20.28 14.14 -21.78
C ILE A 311 -21.12 14.13 -20.49
N ARG A 312 -22.45 14.19 -20.62
CA ARG A 312 -23.38 14.10 -19.48
C ARG A 312 -23.21 12.79 -18.72
N ALA A 313 -23.14 11.67 -19.44
CA ALA A 313 -22.91 10.36 -18.81
C ALA A 313 -21.52 10.25 -18.17
N THR A 314 -20.48 10.89 -18.73
CA THR A 314 -19.16 10.98 -18.07
C THR A 314 -19.23 11.74 -16.76
N VAL A 315 -19.94 12.87 -16.71
CA VAL A 315 -20.11 13.67 -15.48
C VAL A 315 -20.89 12.88 -14.42
N ILE A 316 -22.01 12.25 -14.81
CA ILE A 316 -22.81 11.42 -13.90
C ILE A 316 -22.00 10.26 -13.37
N GLY A 317 -21.27 9.54 -14.23
CA GLY A 317 -20.40 8.44 -13.82
C GLY A 317 -19.31 8.91 -12.85
N SER A 318 -18.71 10.07 -13.09
CA SER A 318 -17.67 10.63 -12.21
C SER A 318 -18.24 11.02 -10.85
N ALA A 319 -19.47 11.56 -10.80
CA ALA A 319 -20.18 11.84 -9.55
C ALA A 319 -20.49 10.56 -8.76
N ILE A 320 -20.92 9.48 -9.43
CA ILE A 320 -21.13 8.17 -8.82
C ILE A 320 -19.82 7.60 -8.27
N GLY A 321 -18.73 7.67 -9.05
CA GLY A 321 -17.40 7.25 -8.61
C GLY A 321 -16.93 8.03 -7.38
N LEU A 322 -17.14 9.34 -7.36
CA LEU A 322 -16.82 10.19 -6.21
C LEU A 322 -17.66 9.82 -4.97
N MET A 323 -18.96 9.57 -5.14
CA MET A 323 -19.84 9.16 -4.04
C MET A 323 -19.39 7.84 -3.40
N LEU A 324 -19.05 6.83 -4.23
CA LEU A 324 -18.51 5.55 -3.74
C LEU A 324 -17.13 5.73 -3.09
N SER A 325 -16.32 6.65 -3.59
CA SER A 325 -15.02 6.97 -2.98
C SER A 325 -15.19 7.60 -1.60
N ILE A 326 -16.14 8.53 -1.45
CA ILE A 326 -16.48 9.15 -0.16
C ILE A 326 -16.94 8.08 0.84
N PHE A 327 -17.75 7.12 0.41
CA PHE A 327 -18.13 5.98 1.24
C PHE A 327 -16.91 5.20 1.76
N ILE A 328 -15.95 4.87 0.89
CA ILE A 328 -14.72 4.17 1.30
C ILE A 328 -13.88 5.02 2.26
N VAL A 329 -13.79 6.34 2.04
CA VAL A 329 -13.09 7.25 2.94
C VAL A 329 -13.76 7.27 4.32
N ILE A 330 -15.09 7.31 4.40
CA ILE A 330 -15.83 7.26 5.66
C ILE A 330 -15.52 5.96 6.41
N ILE A 331 -15.56 4.81 5.72
CA ILE A 331 -15.20 3.51 6.30
C ILE A 331 -13.75 3.54 6.82
N ALA A 332 -12.81 4.09 6.06
CA ALA A 332 -11.42 4.23 6.48
C ALA A 332 -11.26 5.10 7.74
N THR A 333 -12.03 6.19 7.87
CA THR A 333 -11.99 7.06 9.07
C THR A 333 -12.57 6.42 10.33
N GLN A 334 -13.39 5.37 10.17
CA GLN A 334 -13.96 4.61 11.29
C GLN A 334 -13.10 3.40 11.68
N SER A 335 -11.96 3.20 11.02
CA SER A 335 -10.98 2.19 11.43
C SER A 335 -10.49 2.49 12.85
N PRO A 336 -10.44 1.50 13.77
CA PRO A 336 -10.40 0.06 13.51
C PRO A 336 -11.75 -0.68 13.46
N CYS A 337 -12.86 -0.04 13.84
CA CYS A 337 -14.18 -0.70 13.97
C CYS A 337 -15.24 -0.05 13.05
N PRO A 338 -15.11 -0.17 11.71
CA PRO A 338 -16.09 0.35 10.79
C PRO A 338 -17.38 -0.49 10.79
N TRP A 339 -18.44 0.04 10.18
CA TRP A 339 -19.72 -0.64 10.08
C TRP A 339 -19.60 -2.05 9.50
N TRP A 340 -20.25 -3.01 10.15
CA TRP A 340 -20.34 -4.40 9.70
C TRP A 340 -19.00 -5.17 9.62
N SER A 341 -17.96 -4.68 10.30
CA SER A 341 -16.62 -5.32 10.36
C SER A 341 -16.67 -6.78 10.81
N ASP A 342 -17.57 -7.13 11.74
CA ASP A 342 -17.74 -8.50 12.25
C ASP A 342 -18.53 -9.44 11.33
N THR A 343 -18.99 -8.97 10.17
CA THR A 343 -19.88 -9.75 9.29
C THR A 343 -19.27 -10.06 7.93
N THR A 344 -19.52 -11.26 7.41
CA THR A 344 -19.11 -11.63 6.04
C THR A 344 -19.75 -10.74 4.97
N HIS A 345 -20.98 -10.25 5.22
CA HIS A 345 -21.65 -9.34 4.30
C HIS A 345 -20.93 -7.98 4.22
N GLY A 346 -20.44 -7.45 5.34
CA GLY A 346 -19.62 -6.24 5.36
C GLY A 346 -18.37 -6.38 4.48
N ALA A 347 -17.65 -7.50 4.63
CA ALA A 347 -16.49 -7.82 3.81
C ALA A 347 -16.82 -7.90 2.30
N ILE A 348 -17.94 -8.51 1.93
CA ILE A 348 -18.38 -8.60 0.52
C ILE A 348 -18.72 -7.21 -0.02
N ILE A 349 -19.46 -6.40 0.75
CA ILE A 349 -19.89 -5.05 0.35
C ILE A 349 -18.68 -4.15 0.10
N ILE A 350 -17.69 -4.14 1.00
CA ILE A 350 -16.52 -3.28 0.84
C ILE A 350 -15.66 -3.70 -0.37
N VAL A 351 -15.46 -5.01 -0.60
CA VAL A 351 -14.71 -5.51 -1.76
C VAL A 351 -15.42 -5.18 -3.08
N ILE A 352 -16.74 -5.36 -3.15
CA ILE A 352 -17.54 -4.98 -4.32
C ILE A 352 -17.50 -3.46 -4.54
N SER A 353 -17.61 -2.67 -3.48
CA SER A 353 -17.59 -1.21 -3.56
C SER A 353 -16.22 -0.71 -4.07
N TRP A 354 -15.14 -1.32 -3.58
CA TRP A 354 -13.77 -1.07 -4.02
C TRP A 354 -13.57 -1.41 -5.51
N PHE A 355 -14.05 -2.56 -5.95
CA PHE A 355 -13.99 -2.97 -7.35
C PHE A 355 -14.82 -2.05 -8.25
N LEU A 356 -16.05 -1.71 -7.85
CA LEU A 356 -16.93 -0.86 -8.65
C LEU A 356 -16.36 0.56 -8.79
N VAL A 357 -15.84 1.15 -7.71
CA VAL A 357 -15.29 2.50 -7.78
C VAL A 357 -14.06 2.57 -8.69
N THR A 358 -13.15 1.60 -8.57
CA THR A 358 -11.94 1.54 -9.38
C THR A 358 -12.28 1.26 -10.85
N LEU A 359 -13.24 0.38 -11.13
CA LEU A 359 -13.75 0.12 -12.48
C LEU A 359 -14.41 1.33 -13.13
N ILE A 360 -15.33 2.00 -12.43
CA ILE A 360 -16.04 3.19 -12.93
C ILE A 360 -15.03 4.29 -13.27
N ILE A 361 -14.10 4.58 -12.35
CA ILE A 361 -13.12 5.63 -12.53
C ILE A 361 -12.15 5.29 -13.67
N ALA A 362 -11.62 4.07 -13.73
CA ALA A 362 -10.76 3.62 -14.82
C ALA A 362 -11.47 3.74 -16.18
N PHE A 363 -12.73 3.31 -16.26
CA PHE A 363 -13.54 3.40 -17.46
C PHE A 363 -13.77 4.84 -17.95
N LEU A 364 -14.09 5.75 -17.02
CA LEU A 364 -14.29 7.16 -17.35
C LEU A 364 -13.01 7.81 -17.87
N ARG A 365 -11.85 7.47 -17.29
CA ARG A 365 -10.55 7.98 -17.74
C ARG A 365 -10.22 7.54 -19.17
N ILE A 366 -10.42 6.26 -19.48
CA ILE A 366 -10.24 5.72 -20.85
C ILE A 366 -11.19 6.42 -21.81
N THR A 367 -12.46 6.59 -21.42
CA THR A 367 -13.48 7.29 -22.22
C THR A 367 -13.10 8.74 -22.50
N ILE A 368 -12.60 9.47 -21.50
CA ILE A 368 -12.14 10.86 -21.65
C ILE A 368 -10.95 10.93 -22.62
N GLY A 369 -9.96 10.04 -22.45
CA GLY A 369 -8.80 9.97 -23.34
C GLY A 369 -9.19 9.68 -24.79
N HIS A 370 -10.08 8.70 -25.00
CA HIS A 370 -10.60 8.37 -26.33
C HIS A 370 -11.31 9.56 -26.99
N ARG A 371 -12.13 10.30 -26.22
CA ARG A 371 -12.79 11.51 -26.71
C ARG A 371 -11.83 12.62 -27.09
N ILE A 372 -10.87 12.90 -26.22
CA ILE A 372 -9.85 13.91 -26.50
C ILE A 372 -9.11 13.53 -27.78
N LYS A 373 -8.78 12.26 -27.99
CA LYS A 373 -8.12 11.80 -29.22
C LYS A 373 -8.97 12.05 -30.49
N LEU A 374 -10.29 11.87 -30.41
CA LEU A 374 -11.16 11.94 -31.59
C LEU A 374 -11.75 13.32 -31.89
N GLU A 375 -12.03 14.12 -30.86
CA GLU A 375 -12.82 15.37 -30.99
C GLU A 375 -11.95 16.64 -30.89
N TRP A 376 -10.69 16.54 -30.41
CA TRP A 376 -9.78 17.67 -30.27
C TRP A 376 -8.83 17.79 -31.46
N LYS A 377 -8.82 18.95 -32.13
CA LYS A 377 -7.96 19.22 -33.30
C LYS A 377 -6.52 19.63 -32.96
N GLY A 378 -6.19 19.88 -31.70
CA GLY A 378 -4.82 20.30 -31.35
C GLY A 378 -3.89 19.10 -31.22
N ASP A 379 -2.70 19.16 -31.84
CA ASP A 379 -1.68 18.09 -31.81
C ASP A 379 -1.27 17.62 -30.41
N GLN A 380 -1.51 18.45 -29.39
CA GLN A 380 -1.12 18.21 -28.01
C GLN A 380 -2.25 17.70 -27.10
N GLY A 381 -3.43 17.34 -27.62
CA GLY A 381 -4.56 16.89 -26.78
C GLY A 381 -4.21 15.73 -25.84
N MET A 382 -3.57 14.68 -26.37
CA MET A 382 -3.14 13.51 -25.59
C MET A 382 -2.02 13.82 -24.60
N PHE A 383 -1.17 14.81 -24.91
CA PHE A 383 -0.15 15.28 -23.99
C PHE A 383 -0.78 15.91 -22.74
N TYR A 384 -1.77 16.79 -22.91
CA TYR A 384 -2.48 17.39 -21.77
C TYR A 384 -3.32 16.37 -20.99
N PHE A 385 -3.90 15.36 -21.66
CA PHE A 385 -4.53 14.23 -20.98
C PHE A 385 -3.52 13.51 -20.06
N GLY A 386 -2.33 13.16 -20.58
CA GLY A 386 -1.25 12.59 -19.78
C GLY A 386 -0.85 13.49 -18.61
N ALA A 387 -0.64 14.80 -18.84
CA ALA A 387 -0.32 15.76 -17.79
C ALA A 387 -1.39 15.82 -16.69
N SER A 388 -2.67 15.78 -17.05
CA SER A 388 -3.78 15.76 -16.08
C SER A 388 -3.81 14.50 -15.22
N VAL A 389 -3.41 13.34 -15.77
CA VAL A 389 -3.23 12.12 -14.98
C VAL A 389 -2.12 12.32 -13.96
N GLN A 390 -0.96 12.81 -14.39
CA GLN A 390 0.20 13.01 -13.52
C GLN A 390 -0.08 14.01 -12.40
N LEU A 391 -0.75 15.12 -12.70
CA LEU A 391 -1.20 16.09 -11.70
C LEU A 391 -2.10 15.45 -10.63
N GLY A 392 -2.96 14.51 -11.03
CA GLY A 392 -3.80 13.79 -10.07
C GLY A 392 -3.01 12.91 -9.11
N ILE A 393 -1.98 12.22 -9.61
CA ILE A 393 -1.12 11.35 -8.77
C ILE A 393 -0.31 12.17 -7.75
N GLU A 394 0.14 13.38 -8.12
CA GLU A 394 0.91 14.29 -7.26
C GLU A 394 0.06 14.95 -6.15
N PHE A 395 -1.20 15.30 -6.43
CA PHE A 395 -2.04 16.07 -5.51
C PHE A 395 -2.21 15.40 -4.13
N GLN A 396 -2.18 14.06 -4.07
CA GLN A 396 -2.26 13.32 -2.81
C GLN A 396 -0.92 13.25 -2.06
N ALA A 397 0.22 13.18 -2.75
CA ALA A 397 1.53 13.11 -2.10
C ALA A 397 1.83 14.38 -1.31
N ILE A 398 1.42 15.54 -1.82
CA ILE A 398 1.54 16.83 -1.13
C ILE A 398 0.67 16.82 0.14
N ASN A 399 -0.53 16.25 0.12
CA ASN A 399 -1.39 16.19 1.32
C ASN A 399 -0.81 15.23 2.39
N HIS A 400 -0.21 14.12 1.98
CA HIS A 400 0.46 13.17 2.87
C HIS A 400 1.76 13.73 3.49
N LEU A 401 2.45 14.63 2.77
CA LEU A 401 3.61 15.39 3.27
C LEU A 401 3.19 16.61 4.12
N MET A 402 2.09 17.29 3.78
CA MET A 402 1.58 18.46 4.51
C MET A 402 0.94 18.12 5.86
N HIS A 403 0.39 16.91 6.03
CA HIS A 403 -0.01 16.41 7.35
C HIS A 403 1.19 16.10 8.28
N ILE A 404 2.43 16.27 7.80
CA ILE A 404 3.68 16.15 8.57
C ILE A 404 4.32 17.56 8.75
N ALA A 405 3.53 18.64 8.80
CA ALA A 405 4.01 19.94 9.24
C ALA A 405 4.06 19.98 10.79
N PRO A 406 5.25 19.91 11.41
CA PRO A 406 5.43 19.76 12.85
C PRO A 406 5.63 21.13 13.50
N SER A 407 4.74 22.08 13.22
CA SER A 407 4.80 23.38 13.88
C SER A 407 4.07 23.38 15.23
N ASN A 408 2.95 22.67 15.39
CA ASN A 408 2.08 22.88 16.56
C ASN A 408 1.59 21.59 17.28
N LEU A 409 2.42 20.54 17.37
CA LEU A 409 2.05 19.35 18.16
C LEU A 409 1.79 19.70 19.63
N ILE A 410 2.63 20.55 20.22
CA ILE A 410 2.48 20.99 21.61
C ILE A 410 1.22 21.85 21.81
N ASP A 411 0.92 22.74 20.87
CA ASP A 411 -0.28 23.59 20.93
C ASP A 411 -1.55 22.75 20.76
N THR A 412 -1.48 21.68 19.97
CA THR A 412 -2.58 20.72 19.84
C THR A 412 -2.82 19.99 21.15
N ILE A 413 -1.76 19.49 21.81
CA ILE A 413 -1.87 18.85 23.14
C ILE A 413 -2.47 19.84 24.15
N ASN A 414 -1.97 21.08 24.19
CA ASN A 414 -2.49 22.12 25.07
C ASN A 414 -3.97 22.44 24.80
N ARG A 415 -4.38 22.48 23.53
CA ARG A 415 -5.78 22.69 23.16
C ARG A 415 -6.67 21.55 23.66
N LEU A 416 -6.26 20.30 23.47
CA LEU A 416 -7.00 19.12 23.92
C LEU A 416 -7.04 19.00 25.45
N ASN A 417 -5.95 19.34 26.14
CA ASN A 417 -5.92 19.39 27.60
C ASN A 417 -6.99 20.33 28.18
N ASN A 418 -7.20 21.47 27.53
CA ASN A 418 -8.14 22.52 27.96
C ASN A 418 -9.57 22.33 27.42
N ASP A 419 -9.83 21.28 26.64
CA ASP A 419 -11.15 21.00 26.09
C ASP A 419 -11.91 20.05 27.02
N ASP A 420 -12.93 20.56 27.72
CA ASP A 420 -13.75 19.77 28.65
C ASP A 420 -14.60 18.69 27.96
N THR A 421 -14.66 18.67 26.62
CA THR A 421 -15.32 17.60 25.84
C THR A 421 -14.40 16.43 25.49
N VAL A 422 -13.12 16.52 25.85
CA VAL A 422 -12.10 15.51 25.58
C VAL A 422 -11.69 14.84 26.89
N ASP A 423 -12.11 13.60 27.08
CA ASP A 423 -11.84 12.82 28.29
C ASP A 423 -10.46 12.13 28.27
N GLY A 424 -9.89 11.95 27.09
CA GLY A 424 -8.65 11.20 26.92
C GLY A 424 -7.81 11.61 25.72
N ILE A 425 -6.49 11.58 25.88
CA ILE A 425 -5.49 11.93 24.89
C ILE A 425 -4.49 10.77 24.78
N ILE A 426 -4.21 10.35 23.55
CA ILE A 426 -3.19 9.36 23.21
C ILE A 426 -2.17 10.02 22.28
N LEU A 427 -0.89 9.89 22.60
CA LEU A 427 0.19 10.30 21.71
C LEU A 427 0.77 9.09 21.00
N GLN A 428 0.42 8.92 19.73
CA GLN A 428 0.91 7.80 18.93
C GLN A 428 2.44 7.85 18.79
N LEU A 429 3.10 6.79 19.26
CA LEU A 429 4.55 6.60 19.13
C LEU A 429 4.86 5.59 18.00
N PRO A 430 6.06 5.68 17.37
CA PRO A 430 7.09 6.71 17.56
C PRO A 430 6.68 8.08 17.01
N LEU A 431 7.33 9.14 17.48
CA LEU A 431 7.25 10.43 16.80
C LEU A 431 8.14 10.44 15.53
N PRO A 432 7.86 11.34 14.57
CA PRO A 432 8.75 11.60 13.43
C PRO A 432 10.18 11.91 13.89
N LEU A 433 11.18 11.57 13.06
CA LEU A 433 12.60 11.56 13.44
C LEU A 433 13.10 12.86 14.10
N HIS A 434 12.68 14.01 13.57
CA HIS A 434 13.08 15.33 14.06
C HIS A 434 12.39 15.74 15.38
N LEU A 435 11.45 14.93 15.89
CA LEU A 435 10.74 15.10 17.16
C LEU A 435 11.06 14.01 18.18
N VAL A 436 11.80 12.96 17.82
CA VAL A 436 12.10 11.82 18.71
C VAL A 436 12.81 12.28 19.99
N ASP A 437 13.75 13.22 19.89
CA ASP A 437 14.45 13.77 21.06
C ASP A 437 13.53 14.54 22.03
N LYS A 438 12.33 14.91 21.56
CA LYS A 438 11.31 15.64 22.34
C LYS A 438 10.15 14.74 22.74
N THR A 439 10.19 13.44 22.48
CA THR A 439 9.09 12.52 22.80
C THR A 439 8.61 12.67 24.24
N GLU A 440 9.53 12.67 25.20
CA GLU A 440 9.17 12.82 26.61
C GLU A 440 8.52 14.17 26.92
N LYS A 441 8.98 15.25 26.28
CA LYS A 441 8.37 16.57 26.43
C LYS A 441 6.91 16.58 25.98
N PHE A 442 6.58 15.84 24.91
CA PHE A 442 5.22 15.78 24.41
C PHE A 442 4.34 14.85 25.25
N ILE A 443 4.87 13.73 25.72
CA ILE A 443 4.16 12.84 26.65
C ILE A 443 3.83 13.59 27.94
N ASP A 444 4.81 14.23 28.57
CA ASP A 444 4.63 14.97 29.82
C ASP A 444 3.85 16.30 29.65
N ALA A 445 3.54 16.69 28.42
CA ALA A 445 2.61 17.80 28.17
C ALA A 445 1.14 17.38 28.29
N ILE A 446 0.82 16.09 28.23
CA ILE A 446 -0.54 15.58 28.43
C ILE A 446 -0.89 15.69 29.92
N ARG A 447 -2.10 16.18 30.22
CA ARG A 447 -2.60 16.23 31.60
C ARG A 447 -2.78 14.79 32.10
N SER A 448 -2.29 14.49 33.31
CA SER A 448 -2.27 13.12 33.86
C SER A 448 -3.64 12.45 33.96
N ASP A 449 -4.69 13.24 34.19
CA ASP A 449 -6.09 12.83 34.26
C ASP A 449 -6.75 12.67 32.87
N LYS A 450 -6.02 12.98 31.79
CA LYS A 450 -6.42 12.72 30.40
C LYS A 450 -5.47 11.76 29.68
N ASP A 451 -4.47 11.23 30.37
CA ASP A 451 -3.46 10.34 29.81
C ASP A 451 -3.95 8.89 29.82
N VAL A 452 -4.67 8.48 28.77
CA VAL A 452 -5.29 7.14 28.68
C VAL A 452 -4.24 6.02 28.58
N ASP A 453 -3.04 6.35 28.11
CA ASP A 453 -1.92 5.43 27.95
C ASP A 453 -1.09 5.26 29.24
N ASP A 454 -1.30 6.12 30.23
CA ASP A 454 -0.59 6.11 31.51
C ASP A 454 0.95 6.22 31.37
N HIS A 455 1.41 7.02 30.41
CA HIS A 455 2.83 7.16 30.06
C HIS A 455 3.51 8.41 30.64
N THR A 456 2.73 9.36 31.17
CA THR A 456 3.24 10.57 31.81
C THR A 456 4.11 10.22 33.02
N THR A 457 5.16 11.01 33.21
CA THR A 457 6.08 10.85 34.35
C THR A 457 5.34 11.05 35.68
N SER A 458 4.30 11.89 35.70
CA SER A 458 3.42 12.07 36.86
C SER A 458 2.75 10.75 37.27
N ASN A 459 2.11 10.07 36.32
CA ASN A 459 1.43 8.81 36.60
C ASN A 459 2.40 7.69 36.96
N TYR A 460 3.52 7.59 36.24
CA TYR A 460 4.58 6.65 36.56
C TYR A 460 5.11 6.82 38.00
N ASN A 461 5.26 8.07 38.48
CA ASN A 461 5.69 8.34 39.85
C ASN A 461 4.61 8.02 40.88
N SER A 462 3.34 8.30 40.56
CA SER A 462 2.19 7.92 41.40
C SER A 462 2.16 6.42 41.65
N TYR A 463 2.30 5.61 40.59
CA TYR A 463 2.36 4.15 40.68
C TYR A 463 3.46 3.65 41.65
N ARG A 464 4.64 4.28 41.64
CA ARG A 464 5.73 3.93 42.55
C ARG A 464 5.47 4.30 44.01
N GLN A 465 4.58 5.25 44.28
CA GLN A 465 4.26 5.71 45.63
C GLN A 465 3.08 4.97 46.25
N THR A 466 2.01 4.75 45.49
CA THR A 466 0.75 4.18 46.00
C THR A 466 0.62 2.67 45.76
N SER A 467 1.49 2.08 44.93
CA SER A 467 1.45 0.68 44.46
C SER A 467 0.18 0.28 43.70
N ILE A 468 -0.80 1.18 43.55
CA ILE A 468 -2.05 0.98 42.82
C ILE A 468 -2.28 2.25 41.99
N PRO A 469 -2.18 2.19 40.65
CA PRO A 469 -2.48 3.31 39.78
C PRO A 469 -4.00 3.35 39.51
N PRO A 470 -4.58 4.53 39.23
CA PRO A 470 -6.01 4.65 38.92
C PRO A 470 -6.38 3.90 37.63
N ILE A 471 -5.47 3.88 36.65
CA ILE A 471 -5.59 3.13 35.40
C ILE A 471 -4.33 2.29 35.19
N THR A 472 -4.39 1.27 34.34
CA THR A 472 -3.22 0.43 34.02
C THR A 472 -2.79 0.70 32.60
N ILE A 473 -1.48 0.81 32.36
CA ILE A 473 -0.92 0.87 31.01
C ILE A 473 -1.54 -0.23 30.13
N PRO A 474 -2.12 0.09 28.95
CA PRO A 474 -2.91 -0.86 28.16
C PRO A 474 -2.18 -2.15 27.77
N VAL A 475 -0.87 -2.07 27.48
CA VAL A 475 -0.06 -3.26 27.15
C VAL A 475 0.13 -4.15 28.39
N VAL A 476 0.33 -3.54 29.56
CA VAL A 476 0.46 -4.27 30.83
C VAL A 476 -0.87 -4.94 31.19
N ALA A 477 -1.98 -4.23 31.01
CA ALA A 477 -3.32 -4.79 31.14
C ALA A 477 -3.56 -5.94 30.15
N ALA A 478 -3.12 -5.82 28.90
CA ALA A 478 -3.25 -6.90 27.92
C ALA A 478 -2.50 -8.17 28.33
N VAL A 479 -1.25 -8.03 28.80
CA VAL A 479 -0.47 -9.15 29.33
C VAL A 479 -1.14 -9.75 30.57
N ARG A 480 -1.71 -8.90 31.42
CA ARG A 480 -2.50 -9.33 32.59
C ARG A 480 -3.68 -10.22 32.19
N GLU A 481 -4.50 -9.77 31.24
CA GLU A 481 -5.66 -10.54 30.78
C GLU A 481 -5.25 -11.86 30.12
N ILE A 482 -4.14 -11.88 29.36
CA ILE A 482 -3.58 -13.12 28.81
C ILE A 482 -3.20 -14.09 29.93
N LEU A 483 -2.52 -13.61 30.98
CA LEU A 483 -2.08 -14.44 32.10
C LEU A 483 -3.27 -14.96 32.92
N LEU A 484 -4.34 -14.17 33.05
CA LEU A 484 -5.59 -14.60 33.67
C LEU A 484 -6.28 -15.70 32.86
N GLU A 485 -6.30 -15.58 31.53
CA GLU A 485 -6.86 -16.59 30.64
C GLU A 485 -6.07 -17.90 30.67
N ILE A 486 -4.74 -17.83 30.78
CA ILE A 486 -3.88 -19.00 31.01
C ILE A 486 -4.25 -19.71 32.33
N ASN A 487 -4.79 -18.97 33.30
CA ASN A 487 -5.35 -19.47 34.55
C ASN A 487 -4.36 -20.34 35.36
N GLU A 488 -3.07 -19.98 35.32
CA GLU A 488 -2.02 -20.61 36.14
C GLU A 488 -1.54 -19.63 37.23
N PRO A 489 -1.46 -20.04 38.51
CA PRO A 489 -1.00 -19.15 39.57
C PRO A 489 0.48 -18.76 39.38
N LEU A 490 0.78 -17.47 39.51
CA LEU A 490 2.12 -16.90 39.35
C LEU A 490 2.94 -16.87 40.65
N GLN A 491 2.30 -17.11 41.79
CA GLN A 491 2.96 -17.05 43.10
C GLN A 491 4.15 -18.01 43.15
N GLY A 492 5.35 -17.46 43.42
CA GLY A 492 6.59 -18.21 43.52
C GLY A 492 7.18 -18.72 42.20
N LYS A 493 6.56 -18.41 41.04
CA LYS A 493 7.13 -18.74 39.73
C LYS A 493 8.24 -17.78 39.34
N ASP A 494 9.21 -18.28 38.57
CA ASP A 494 10.27 -17.46 38.01
C ASP A 494 9.85 -16.87 36.66
N ILE A 495 9.79 -15.54 36.56
CA ILE A 495 9.41 -14.83 35.34
C ILE A 495 10.59 -14.00 34.84
N VAL A 496 10.89 -14.12 33.55
CA VAL A 496 11.78 -13.20 32.84
C VAL A 496 10.96 -12.18 32.07
N THR A 497 11.26 -10.90 32.28
CA THR A 497 10.79 -9.83 31.39
C THR A 497 11.98 -9.27 30.61
N ILE A 498 11.84 -9.09 29.30
CA ILE A 498 12.88 -8.56 28.42
C ILE A 498 12.44 -7.18 27.94
N GLY A 499 13.17 -6.17 28.39
CA GLY A 499 12.84 -4.76 28.24
C GLY A 499 12.59 -4.11 29.60
N ARG A 500 13.17 -2.91 29.78
CA ARG A 500 13.10 -2.12 31.02
C ARG A 500 12.52 -0.73 30.80
N SER A 501 11.73 -0.55 29.73
CA SER A 501 11.14 0.75 29.42
C SER A 501 10.24 1.21 30.57
N LYS A 502 10.15 2.54 30.77
CA LYS A 502 9.19 3.11 31.72
C LYS A 502 7.74 2.90 31.29
N TYR A 503 7.53 2.69 29.99
CA TYR A 503 6.21 2.55 29.38
C TYR A 503 5.63 1.14 29.44
N ILE A 504 6.45 0.08 29.57
CA ILE A 504 5.92 -1.30 29.53
C ILE A 504 6.70 -2.20 30.48
N GLY A 505 8.00 -2.38 30.23
CA GLY A 505 8.78 -3.44 30.87
C GLY A 505 8.90 -3.31 32.39
N THR A 506 9.16 -2.10 32.89
CA THR A 506 9.29 -1.86 34.33
C THR A 506 7.94 -1.94 35.07
N PRO A 507 6.87 -1.27 34.61
CA PRO A 507 5.55 -1.42 35.22
C PRO A 507 5.03 -2.86 35.22
N LEU A 508 5.23 -3.61 34.12
CA LEU A 508 4.85 -5.01 34.04
C LEU A 508 5.57 -5.85 35.10
N ALA A 509 6.90 -5.69 35.22
CA ALA A 509 7.68 -6.43 36.20
C ALA A 509 7.24 -6.14 37.64
N LEU A 510 6.92 -4.88 37.94
CA LEU A 510 6.39 -4.48 39.25
C LEU A 510 5.04 -5.15 39.53
N MET A 511 4.09 -5.08 38.60
CA MET A 511 2.76 -5.69 38.74
C MET A 511 2.85 -7.19 39.04
N LEU A 512 3.71 -7.92 38.32
CA LEU A 512 3.88 -9.36 38.50
C LEU A 512 4.56 -9.73 39.84
N SER A 513 5.41 -8.84 40.36
CA SER A 513 6.17 -9.07 41.61
C SER A 513 5.38 -8.73 42.88
N GLN A 514 4.42 -7.81 42.80
CA GLN A 514 3.66 -7.35 43.96
C GLN A 514 2.81 -8.48 44.54
N SER A 515 2.57 -8.45 45.86
CA SER A 515 1.61 -9.33 46.53
C SER A 515 0.28 -8.59 46.63
N THR A 516 -0.82 -9.21 46.20
CA THR A 516 -2.17 -8.61 46.30
C THR A 516 -3.10 -9.44 47.17
N THR A 517 -4.02 -8.77 47.86
CA THR A 517 -5.11 -9.38 48.65
C THR A 517 -6.43 -9.48 47.87
N ASP A 518 -6.48 -8.93 46.65
CA ASP A 518 -7.64 -9.05 45.78
C ASP A 518 -7.73 -10.47 45.20
N SER A 519 -8.88 -11.13 45.40
CA SER A 519 -9.11 -12.50 44.95
C SER A 519 -8.97 -12.67 43.44
N LYS A 520 -9.31 -11.65 42.65
CA LYS A 520 -9.24 -11.70 41.17
C LYS A 520 -7.81 -11.52 40.65
N SER A 521 -7.01 -10.69 41.33
CA SER A 521 -5.61 -10.41 41.00
C SER A 521 -4.61 -11.38 41.67
N SER A 522 -5.06 -12.21 42.62
CA SER A 522 -4.20 -13.14 43.35
C SER A 522 -3.46 -14.13 42.44
N LEU A 523 -4.08 -14.54 41.33
CA LEU A 523 -3.52 -15.49 40.36
C LEU A 523 -2.30 -14.93 39.60
N ILE A 524 -2.20 -13.62 39.45
CA ILE A 524 -1.23 -12.93 38.56
C ILE A 524 -0.19 -12.11 39.34
N SER A 525 0.05 -12.47 40.59
CA SER A 525 0.85 -11.71 41.54
C SER A 525 1.81 -12.61 42.34
N GLY A 526 2.83 -12.01 42.97
CA GLY A 526 3.78 -12.73 43.85
C GLY A 526 4.81 -13.59 43.12
N ALA A 527 5.14 -13.27 41.87
CA ALA A 527 6.19 -13.95 41.12
C ALA A 527 7.60 -13.42 41.44
N THR A 528 8.62 -14.26 41.25
CA THR A 528 10.03 -13.83 41.22
C THR A 528 10.34 -13.30 39.83
N VAL A 529 10.53 -11.99 39.68
CA VAL A 529 10.70 -11.36 38.35
C VAL A 529 12.15 -10.92 38.11
N THR A 530 12.73 -11.39 37.01
CA THR A 530 14.05 -10.96 36.50
C THR A 530 13.88 -10.08 35.26
N ILE A 531 14.37 -8.84 35.33
CA ILE A 531 14.33 -7.89 34.22
C ILE A 531 15.65 -7.97 33.42
N CYS A 532 15.56 -8.38 32.15
CA CYS A 532 16.65 -8.33 31.18
C CYS A 532 16.50 -7.13 30.24
N HIS A 533 17.61 -6.66 29.65
CA HIS A 533 17.63 -5.51 28.75
C HIS A 533 18.79 -5.60 27.73
N GLY A 534 18.95 -4.56 26.89
CA GLY A 534 19.95 -4.54 25.82
C GLY A 534 21.39 -4.75 26.29
N ASP A 535 21.74 -4.26 27.50
CA ASP A 535 23.08 -4.47 28.09
C ASP A 535 23.24 -5.82 28.82
N THR A 536 22.18 -6.64 28.92
CA THR A 536 22.29 -7.96 29.53
C THR A 536 23.11 -8.88 28.62
N HIS A 537 24.22 -9.40 29.14
CA HIS A 537 25.09 -10.30 28.38
C HIS A 537 24.31 -11.52 27.84
N LEU A 538 24.54 -11.90 26.59
CA LEU A 538 23.75 -12.93 25.89
C LEU A 538 23.72 -14.28 26.64
N ASN A 539 24.83 -14.69 27.25
CA ASN A 539 24.88 -15.92 28.04
C ASN A 539 23.97 -15.85 29.27
N ASN A 540 23.87 -14.68 29.92
CA ASN A 540 23.01 -14.49 31.07
C ASN A 540 21.54 -14.43 30.64
N LEU A 541 21.23 -13.70 29.57
CA LEU A 541 19.88 -13.68 28.99
C LEU A 541 19.40 -15.10 28.66
N THR A 542 20.25 -15.89 27.99
CA THR A 542 19.97 -17.29 27.66
C THR A 542 19.74 -18.12 28.93
N TRP A 543 20.57 -17.91 29.96
CA TRP A 543 20.42 -18.61 31.23
C TRP A 543 19.10 -18.25 31.92
N TYR A 544 18.75 -16.97 32.02
CA TYR A 544 17.51 -16.53 32.65
C TYR A 544 16.28 -17.07 31.89
N CYS A 545 16.24 -16.96 30.56
CA CYS A 545 15.14 -17.50 29.75
C CYS A 545 14.97 -19.03 29.88
N LYS A 546 16.07 -19.77 30.03
CA LYS A 546 16.02 -21.23 30.20
C LYS A 546 15.52 -21.67 31.57
N ASN A 547 15.74 -20.86 32.60
CA ASN A 547 15.38 -21.22 33.97
C ASN A 547 14.02 -20.67 34.39
N SER A 548 13.48 -19.66 33.71
CA SER A 548 12.15 -19.11 33.99
C SER A 548 10.99 -20.03 33.59
N ASP A 549 9.87 -19.93 34.30
CA ASP A 549 8.57 -20.54 33.95
C ASP A 549 7.79 -19.72 32.92
N ILE A 550 8.00 -18.40 32.91
CA ILE A 550 7.39 -17.48 31.95
C ILE A 550 8.44 -16.53 31.37
N VAL A 551 8.45 -16.35 30.05
CA VAL A 551 9.29 -15.37 29.33
C VAL A 551 8.40 -14.36 28.64
N ILE A 552 8.53 -13.08 28.99
CA ILE A 552 7.75 -11.99 28.40
C ILE A 552 8.71 -11.01 27.72
N SER A 553 8.50 -10.73 26.44
CA SER A 553 9.25 -9.69 25.72
C SER A 553 8.41 -8.42 25.61
N THR A 554 9.05 -7.26 25.74
CA THR A 554 8.42 -5.94 25.60
C THR A 554 9.20 -5.04 24.63
N VAL A 555 10.09 -5.65 23.84
CA VAL A 555 11.08 -4.93 23.00
C VAL A 555 10.53 -4.63 21.60
N GLY A 556 9.40 -5.22 21.20
CA GLY A 556 8.79 -5.02 19.88
C GLY A 556 9.72 -5.39 18.71
N ARG A 557 10.66 -6.32 18.93
CA ARG A 557 11.62 -6.81 17.94
C ARG A 557 11.49 -8.31 17.80
N ALA A 558 11.30 -8.77 16.56
CA ALA A 558 11.31 -10.19 16.23
C ALA A 558 12.67 -10.83 16.60
N LYS A 559 12.64 -12.12 16.95
CA LYS A 559 13.83 -12.98 17.16
C LYS A 559 14.81 -12.55 18.26
N VAL A 560 14.39 -11.68 19.20
CA VAL A 560 15.17 -11.33 20.40
C VAL A 560 15.39 -12.57 21.29
N VAL A 561 14.34 -13.38 21.44
CA VAL A 561 14.41 -14.69 22.07
C VAL A 561 14.45 -15.73 20.97
N GLN A 562 15.42 -16.63 21.03
CA GLN A 562 15.57 -17.72 20.07
C GLN A 562 15.12 -19.03 20.70
N HIS A 563 14.71 -19.98 19.86
CA HIS A 563 14.27 -21.31 20.27
C HIS A 563 15.24 -21.98 21.29
N ARG A 564 16.56 -21.87 21.07
CA ARG A 564 17.58 -22.43 21.98
C ARG A 564 17.65 -21.79 23.37
N MET A 565 16.95 -20.68 23.61
CA MET A 565 16.99 -19.90 24.85
C MET A 565 15.84 -20.23 25.80
N ILE A 566 14.88 -21.06 25.38
CA ILE A 566 13.70 -21.41 26.17
C ILE A 566 13.69 -22.90 26.51
N LYS A 567 13.05 -23.26 27.64
CA LYS A 567 12.82 -24.65 28.06
C LYS A 567 11.51 -25.18 27.50
N GLU A 568 11.39 -26.50 27.41
CA GLU A 568 10.14 -27.15 27.01
C GLU A 568 9.02 -26.88 28.03
N GLY A 569 7.83 -26.55 27.52
CA GLY A 569 6.66 -26.29 28.34
C GLY A 569 6.63 -24.91 29.03
N VAL A 570 7.53 -24.00 28.68
CA VAL A 570 7.53 -22.60 29.17
C VAL A 570 6.32 -21.82 28.63
N VAL A 571 5.85 -20.80 29.35
CA VAL A 571 4.92 -19.80 28.80
C VAL A 571 5.72 -18.66 28.16
N VAL A 572 5.42 -18.30 26.91
CA VAL A 572 6.05 -17.14 26.26
C VAL A 572 5.02 -16.11 25.81
N ILE A 573 5.27 -14.83 26.09
CA ILE A 573 4.37 -13.73 25.75
C ILE A 573 5.12 -12.68 24.91
N ASP A 574 4.54 -12.32 23.75
CA ASP A 574 5.09 -11.40 22.75
C ASP A 574 6.47 -11.84 22.24
N VAL A 575 6.60 -13.14 21.96
CA VAL A 575 7.86 -13.79 21.55
C VAL A 575 7.60 -14.68 20.33
N GLU A 576 8.49 -14.57 19.34
CA GLU A 576 8.45 -15.38 18.11
C GLU A 576 9.53 -16.48 18.17
N VAL A 577 9.11 -17.72 18.43
CA VAL A 577 9.97 -18.91 18.60
C VAL A 577 9.31 -20.17 18.03
N GLU A 578 10.12 -21.13 17.56
CA GLU A 578 9.65 -22.45 17.13
C GLU A 578 9.13 -23.29 18.33
N LEU A 579 8.03 -24.02 18.08
CA LEU A 579 7.08 -24.64 19.02
C LEU A 579 7.70 -25.58 20.07
N VAL A 580 8.17 -25.01 21.18
CA VAL A 580 8.58 -25.74 22.41
C VAL A 580 7.95 -25.14 23.68
N ALA A 581 7.11 -24.11 23.55
CA ALA A 581 6.37 -23.49 24.64
C ALA A 581 5.01 -24.17 24.88
N ARG A 582 4.51 -24.15 26.12
CA ARG A 582 3.14 -24.62 26.47
C ARG A 582 2.07 -23.62 26.01
N TRP A 583 2.37 -22.33 26.20
CA TRP A 583 1.51 -21.21 25.78
C TRP A 583 2.38 -20.19 25.06
N ILE A 584 1.88 -19.63 23.96
CA ILE A 584 2.59 -18.64 23.15
C ILE A 584 1.63 -17.53 22.73
N THR A 585 2.04 -16.27 22.91
CA THR A 585 1.42 -15.16 22.17
C THR A 585 2.38 -14.66 21.09
N PRO A 586 1.96 -14.70 19.81
CA PRO A 586 2.80 -14.25 18.71
C PRO A 586 2.93 -12.72 18.72
N VAL A 587 4.05 -12.22 18.20
CA VAL A 587 4.32 -10.78 18.06
C VAL A 587 3.26 -10.11 17.19
N SER A 588 2.83 -10.77 16.11
CA SER A 588 1.70 -10.32 15.28
C SER A 588 0.41 -11.01 15.69
N GLY A 589 -0.61 -10.23 16.05
CA GLY A 589 -1.95 -10.74 16.35
C GLY A 589 -2.18 -11.21 17.80
N GLY A 590 -1.16 -11.16 18.67
CA GLY A 590 -1.27 -11.43 20.11
C GLY A 590 -1.58 -10.18 20.94
N VAL A 591 -0.62 -9.77 21.78
CA VAL A 591 -0.76 -8.69 22.79
C VAL A 591 -1.31 -7.39 22.21
N GLY A 592 -0.90 -7.03 20.99
CA GLY A 592 -1.32 -5.79 20.33
C GLY A 592 -2.84 -5.67 20.11
N ARG A 593 -3.56 -6.78 19.84
CA ARG A 593 -5.02 -6.74 19.65
C ARG A 593 -5.76 -6.46 20.96
N ILE A 594 -5.28 -7.06 22.04
CA ILE A 594 -5.87 -6.90 23.38
C ILE A 594 -5.55 -5.51 23.93
N THR A 595 -4.38 -4.97 23.62
CA THR A 595 -3.97 -3.61 24.02
C THR A 595 -5.00 -2.55 23.63
N VAL A 596 -5.57 -2.64 22.41
CA VAL A 596 -6.62 -1.71 21.94
C VAL A 596 -7.90 -1.84 22.77
N ALA A 597 -8.28 -3.06 23.15
CA ALA A 597 -9.44 -3.29 24.00
C ALA A 597 -9.20 -2.74 25.42
N CYS A 598 -7.97 -2.81 25.93
CA CYS A 598 -7.60 -2.28 27.25
C CYS A 598 -7.56 -0.75 27.34
N LEU A 599 -7.57 -0.03 26.21
CA LEU A 599 -7.69 1.44 26.21
C LEU A 599 -9.09 1.92 26.59
N VAL A 600 -10.13 1.19 26.22
CA VAL A 600 -11.52 1.61 26.43
C VAL A 600 -11.87 1.71 27.92
N PRO A 601 -11.51 0.72 28.78
CA PRO A 601 -11.68 0.86 30.23
C PRO A 601 -10.94 2.05 30.83
N ASN A 602 -9.71 2.34 30.40
CA ASN A 602 -8.97 3.51 30.90
C ASN A 602 -9.69 4.81 30.56
N LEU A 603 -10.24 4.94 29.34
CA LEU A 603 -11.01 6.11 28.95
C LEU A 603 -12.28 6.26 29.80
N LEU A 604 -12.96 5.16 30.11
CA LEU A 604 -14.16 5.17 30.95
C LEU A 604 -13.88 5.48 32.42
N GLU A 605 -12.68 5.17 32.92
CA GLU A 605 -12.28 5.47 34.30
C GLU A 605 -11.82 6.94 34.45
N LEU A 606 -11.30 7.54 33.37
CA LEU A 606 -10.88 8.94 33.34
C LEU A 606 -12.02 9.93 33.04
N ALA A 607 -13.08 9.47 32.37
CA ALA A 607 -14.31 10.23 32.08
C ALA A 607 -15.26 10.27 33.29
#